data_AF-A0A7S0G6K1-F1
#
_entry.id   AF-A0A7S0G6K1-F1
#
_cell.length_a   1.000
_cell.length_b   1.000
_cell.length_c   1.000
_cell.angle_alpha   90.00
_cell.angle_beta   90.00
_cell.angle_gamma   90.00
#
_symmetry.space_group_name_H-M   'P 1'
#
loop_
_entity.id
_entity.type
_entity.pdbx_description
1 polymer ?
#
loop_
_entity_poly.entity_id
_entity_poly.type
_entity_poly.pdbx_seq_one_letter_code
_entity_poly.pdbx_strand_id
1 'polypeptide(L)'
;IVVLVNVVLLLAVHYPFTETARSVFEGFTFAFTIIYVVEMFLKLSALGPFEYFGEPFNVIDSVVTIGSVIQIFLGSASVGAFRILRLLRIVRLVKALRSLHLVVLKAVASFVAVLRFLPVLLLFLFVFTILGSQFF
;
A
#
# COMPACT_ATOMS: atom_id res chain seq x y z
N ILE A 1 4.36 -3.19 6.23
CA ILE A 1 4.23 -2.16 7.32
C ILE A 1 3.62 -0.87 6.77
N VAL A 2 4.24 -0.19 5.80
CA VAL A 2 3.71 1.06 5.18
C VAL A 2 2.27 0.92 4.66
N VAL A 3 1.94 -0.20 4.01
CA VAL A 3 0.57 -0.47 3.51
C VAL A 3 -0.43 -0.72 4.63
N LEU A 4 0.00 -1.43 5.69
CA LEU A 4 -0.84 -1.75 6.84
C LEU A 4 -1.20 -0.49 7.63
N VAL A 5 -0.22 0.40 7.78
CA VAL A 5 -0.41 1.75 8.35
C VAL A 5 -1.38 2.57 7.47
N ASN A 6 -1.21 2.55 6.15
CA ASN A 6 -2.09 3.29 5.23
C ASN A 6 -3.55 2.78 5.26
N VAL A 7 -3.75 1.47 5.43
CA VAL A 7 -5.07 0.84 5.53
C VAL A 7 -5.74 1.15 6.87
N VAL A 8 -5.00 1.07 7.97
CA VAL A 8 -5.51 1.43 9.31
C VAL A 8 -5.90 2.90 9.36
N LEU A 9 -5.16 3.78 8.70
CA LEU A 9 -5.53 5.19 8.56
C LEU A 9 -6.76 5.41 7.71
N LEU A 10 -6.86 4.74 6.56
CA LEU A 10 -8.05 4.82 5.72
C LEU A 10 -9.31 4.32 6.43
N LEU A 11 -9.18 3.30 7.28
CA LEU A 11 -10.27 2.78 8.12
C LEU A 11 -10.62 3.72 9.29
N ALA A 12 -9.63 4.38 9.89
CA ALA A 12 -9.84 5.38 10.95
C ALA A 12 -10.51 6.67 10.45
N VAL A 13 -10.59 6.88 9.13
CA VAL A 13 -11.16 8.08 8.48
C VAL A 13 -12.68 7.99 8.24
N HIS A 14 -13.37 6.94 8.69
CA HIS A 14 -14.83 6.85 8.54
C HIS A 14 -15.59 7.76 9.55
N TYR A 15 -15.86 9.01 9.12
CA TYR A 15 -16.82 10.06 9.56
C TYR A 15 -17.08 10.37 11.06
N PRO A 16 -17.18 11.66 11.49
CA PRO A 16 -17.00 12.91 10.76
C PRO A 16 -15.57 13.48 10.86
N PHE A 17 -15.18 14.31 9.90
CA PHE A 17 -13.89 14.99 9.84
C PHE A 17 -13.73 15.97 11.02
N THR A 18 -13.18 15.47 12.12
CA THR A 18 -12.59 16.31 13.16
C THR A 18 -11.33 16.99 12.60
N GLU A 19 -11.06 18.24 13.00
CA GLU A 19 -9.86 19.01 12.61
C GLU A 19 -8.56 18.20 12.83
N THR A 20 -8.54 17.39 13.89
CA THR A 20 -7.47 16.42 14.18
C THR A 20 -7.31 15.34 13.11
N ALA A 21 -8.39 14.72 12.63
CA ALA A 21 -8.31 13.72 11.56
C ALA A 21 -7.74 14.29 10.26
N ARG A 22 -8.03 15.56 9.97
CA ARG A 22 -7.47 16.26 8.80
C ARG A 22 -5.97 16.49 8.92
N SER A 23 -5.50 16.97 10.07
CA SER A 23 -4.06 17.16 10.32
C SER A 23 -3.28 15.84 10.26
N VAL A 24 -3.86 14.76 10.77
CA VAL A 24 -3.26 13.41 10.72
C VAL A 24 -3.17 12.94 9.28
N PHE A 25 -4.25 13.08 8.50
CA PHE A 25 -4.27 12.71 7.09
C PHE A 25 -3.24 13.48 6.25
N GLU A 26 -3.06 14.78 6.52
CA GLU A 26 -2.05 15.61 5.86
C GLU A 26 -0.63 15.15 6.24
N GLY A 27 -0.38 14.83 7.52
CA GLY A 27 0.89 14.26 7.97
C GLY A 27 1.24 12.94 7.29
N PHE A 28 0.27 12.04 7.14
CA PHE A 28 0.48 10.78 6.43
C PHE A 28 0.68 10.98 4.93
N THR A 29 -0.06 11.91 4.32
CA THR A 29 0.13 12.27 2.92
C THR A 29 1.55 12.77 2.65
N PHE A 30 2.10 13.57 3.57
CA PHE A 30 3.48 14.04 3.50
C PHE A 30 4.48 12.87 3.61
N ALA A 31 4.32 12.01 4.62
CA ALA A 31 5.19 10.85 4.82
C ALA A 31 5.17 9.89 3.62
N PHE A 32 3.99 9.58 3.06
CA PHE A 32 3.89 8.75 1.86
C PHE A 32 4.52 9.40 0.63
N THR A 33 4.42 10.72 0.49
CA THR A 33 5.06 11.43 -0.62
C THR A 33 6.57 11.25 -0.58
N ILE A 34 7.20 11.38 0.60
CA ILE A 34 8.64 11.14 0.77
C ILE A 34 9.00 9.71 0.36
N ILE A 35 8.25 8.72 0.85
CA ILE A 35 8.49 7.31 0.52
C ILE A 35 8.42 7.08 -0.99
N TYR A 36 7.42 7.65 -1.68
CA TYR A 36 7.27 7.48 -3.13
C TYR A 36 8.35 8.21 -3.92
N VAL A 37 8.82 9.36 -3.45
CA VAL A 37 9.97 10.05 -4.06
C VAL A 37 11.22 9.17 -3.97
N VAL A 38 11.49 8.59 -2.79
CA VAL A 38 12.62 7.67 -2.61
C VAL A 38 12.47 6.42 -3.49
N GLU A 39 11.27 5.83 -3.54
CA GLU A 39 10.97 4.67 -4.40
C GLU A 39 11.21 5.00 -5.88
N MET A 40 10.80 6.19 -6.35
CA MET A 40 11.02 6.65 -7.71
C MET A 40 12.52 6.74 -8.05
N PHE A 41 13.33 7.34 -7.16
CA PHE A 41 14.78 7.44 -7.37
C PHE A 41 15.46 6.08 -7.33
N LEU A 42 15.06 5.18 -6.43
CA LEU A 42 15.59 3.82 -6.38
C LEU A 42 15.29 3.05 -7.67
N LYS A 43 14.03 3.07 -8.15
CA LYS A 43 13.65 2.43 -9.42
C LYS A 43 14.42 3.02 -10.60
N LEU A 44 14.56 4.34 -10.65
CA LEU A 44 15.30 5.02 -11.71
C LEU A 44 16.78 4.62 -11.72
N SER A 45 17.40 4.47 -10.53
CA SER A 45 18.79 4.03 -10.40
C SER A 45 19.00 2.55 -10.74
N ALA A 46 18.00 1.70 -10.49
CA ALA A 46 18.09 0.26 -10.70
C ALA A 46 17.79 -0.17 -12.16
N LEU A 47 16.79 0.45 -12.80
CA LEU A 47 16.33 0.11 -14.15
C LEU A 47 16.96 1.01 -15.24
N GLY A 48 17.53 2.15 -14.86
CA GLY A 48 17.94 3.18 -15.79
C GLY A 48 16.75 3.92 -16.43
N PRO A 49 16.98 5.10 -17.04
CA PRO A 49 15.90 5.96 -17.51
C PRO A 49 15.10 5.35 -18.68
N PHE A 50 15.75 4.66 -19.61
CA PHE A 50 15.07 4.12 -20.79
C PHE A 50 14.08 3.00 -20.45
N GLU A 51 14.47 2.08 -19.58
CA GLU A 51 13.62 0.94 -19.19
C GLU A 51 12.52 1.40 -18.21
N TYR A 52 12.82 2.39 -17.37
CA TYR A 52 11.84 2.99 -16.45
C TYR A 52 10.67 3.66 -17.18
N PHE A 53 10.93 4.46 -18.21
CA PHE A 53 9.87 5.11 -18.99
C PHE A 53 9.19 4.18 -20.00
N GLY A 54 9.76 3.00 -20.26
CA GLY A 54 9.13 1.96 -21.09
C GLY A 54 7.95 1.27 -20.40
N GLU A 55 7.95 1.18 -19.06
CA GLU A 55 6.84 0.58 -18.32
C GLU A 55 5.73 1.61 -18.02
N PRO A 56 4.52 1.48 -18.57
CA PRO A 56 3.45 2.47 -18.39
C PRO A 56 3.04 2.65 -16.92
N PHE A 57 3.21 1.62 -16.08
CA PHE A 57 2.92 1.76 -14.66
C PHE A 57 3.94 2.61 -13.91
N ASN A 58 5.23 2.57 -14.29
CA ASN A 58 6.26 3.43 -13.71
C ASN A 58 6.09 4.90 -14.17
N VAL A 59 5.61 5.11 -15.39
CA VAL A 59 5.24 6.45 -15.89
C VAL A 59 4.09 7.03 -15.07
N ILE A 60 3.03 6.26 -14.82
CA ILE A 60 1.92 6.71 -13.96
C ILE A 60 2.42 6.98 -12.54
N ASP A 61 3.29 6.12 -12.01
CA ASP A 61 3.86 6.25 -10.67
C ASP A 61 4.68 7.54 -10.48
N SER A 62 5.52 7.86 -11.46
CA SER A 62 6.34 9.08 -11.47
C SER A 62 5.50 10.35 -11.62
N VAL A 63 4.50 10.36 -12.51
CA VAL A 63 3.57 11.50 -12.67
C VAL A 63 2.83 11.79 -11.36
N VAL A 64 2.36 10.76 -10.67
CA VAL A 64 1.65 10.91 -9.39
C VAL A 64 2.59 11.43 -8.30
N THR A 65 3.82 10.95 -8.27
CA THR A 65 4.83 11.37 -7.29
C THR A 65 5.20 12.84 -7.50
N ILE A 66 5.48 13.24 -8.74
CA ILE A 66 5.80 14.63 -9.11
C ILE A 66 4.62 15.57 -8.81
N GLY A 67 3.40 15.17 -9.20
CA GLY A 67 2.20 15.93 -8.88
C GLY A 67 1.97 16.09 -7.37
N SER A 68 2.41 15.12 -6.58
CA SER A 68 2.31 15.16 -5.11
C SER A 68 3.28 16.15 -4.49
N VAL A 69 4.50 16.22 -5.00
CA VAL A 69 5.51 17.20 -4.58
C VAL A 69 5.03 18.62 -4.94
N ILE A 70 4.58 18.83 -6.17
CA ILE A 70 4.05 20.13 -6.64
C ILE A 70 2.88 20.59 -5.76
N GLN A 71 1.98 19.68 -5.37
CA GLN A 71 0.86 19.99 -4.48
C GLN A 71 1.30 20.54 -3.12
N ILE A 72 2.36 19.97 -2.55
CA ILE A 72 2.89 20.40 -1.25
C ILE A 72 3.53 21.78 -1.36
N PHE A 73 4.28 22.03 -2.44
CA PHE A 73 5.02 23.29 -2.62
C PHE A 73 4.16 24.46 -3.08
N LEU A 74 3.19 24.27 -3.98
CA LEU A 74 2.40 25.38 -4.54
C LEU A 74 1.27 25.84 -3.61
N GLY A 75 0.84 25.00 -2.66
CA GLY A 75 -0.30 25.30 -1.81
C GLY A 75 -1.57 25.66 -2.61
N SER A 76 -2.61 26.10 -1.90
CA SER A 76 -3.94 26.43 -2.41
C SER A 76 -4.00 27.71 -3.29
N ALA A 77 -2.94 28.06 -4.03
CA ALA A 77 -2.85 29.35 -4.72
C ALA A 77 -3.32 29.33 -6.19
N SER A 78 -3.42 28.18 -6.86
CA SER A 78 -3.68 28.12 -8.30
C SER A 78 -5.00 27.43 -8.67
N VAL A 79 -5.97 28.22 -9.17
CA VAL A 79 -7.32 27.81 -9.62
C VAL A 79 -7.29 26.65 -10.63
N GLY A 80 -6.25 26.58 -11.48
CA GLY A 80 -6.02 25.47 -12.41
C GLY A 80 -5.40 24.23 -11.76
N ALA A 81 -4.44 24.43 -10.85
CA ALA A 81 -3.81 23.33 -10.11
C ALA A 81 -4.87 22.55 -9.31
N PHE A 82 -5.83 23.23 -8.66
CA PHE A 82 -6.89 22.58 -7.88
C PHE A 82 -7.70 21.51 -8.63
N ARG A 83 -7.82 21.60 -9.96
CA ARG A 83 -8.52 20.59 -10.76
C ARG A 83 -7.68 19.31 -10.89
N ILE A 84 -6.41 19.48 -11.21
CA ILE A 84 -5.42 18.40 -11.30
C ILE A 84 -5.17 17.78 -9.91
N LEU A 85 -5.14 18.60 -8.86
CA LEU A 85 -4.99 18.16 -7.47
C LEU A 85 -6.13 17.24 -7.01
N ARG A 86 -7.36 17.46 -7.48
CA ARG A 86 -8.50 16.57 -7.22
C ARG A 86 -8.33 15.22 -7.93
N LEU A 87 -7.88 15.23 -9.18
CA LEU A 87 -7.60 14.01 -9.93
C LEU A 87 -6.44 13.23 -9.30
N LEU A 88 -5.39 13.91 -8.85
CA LEU A 88 -4.25 13.29 -8.16
C LEU A 88 -4.67 12.52 -6.91
N ARG A 89 -5.61 13.05 -6.12
CA ARG A 89 -6.17 12.34 -4.95
C ARG A 89 -6.87 11.04 -5.35
N ILE A 90 -7.64 11.06 -6.44
CA ILE A 90 -8.32 9.86 -6.97
C ILE A 90 -7.27 8.85 -7.43
N VAL A 91 -6.22 9.29 -8.13
CA VAL A 91 -5.14 8.38 -8.58
C VAL A 91 -4.35 7.80 -7.41
N ARG A 92 -4.08 8.60 -6.36
CA ARG A 92 -3.49 8.09 -5.11
C ARG A 92 -4.37 7.02 -4.45
N LEU A 93 -5.69 7.22 -4.42
CA LEU A 93 -6.63 6.24 -3.89
C LEU A 93 -6.60 4.95 -4.73
N VAL A 94 -6.60 5.06 -6.06
CA VAL A 94 -6.47 3.91 -6.97
C VAL A 94 -5.15 3.17 -6.74
N LYS A 95 -4.03 3.87 -6.54
CA LYS A 95 -2.74 3.26 -6.21
C LYS A 95 -2.79 2.54 -4.85
N ALA A 96 -3.38 3.16 -3.84
CA ALA A 96 -3.57 2.56 -2.53
C ALA A 96 -4.43 1.29 -2.62
N LEU A 97 -5.56 1.34 -3.35
CA LEU A 97 -6.43 0.20 -3.58
C LEU A 97 -5.74 -0.92 -4.37
N ARG A 98 -4.97 -0.61 -5.40
CA ARG A 98 -4.18 -1.60 -6.15
C ARG A 98 -3.13 -2.26 -5.27
N SER A 99 -2.39 -1.47 -4.49
CA SER A 99 -1.42 -2.00 -3.53
C SER A 99 -2.09 -2.92 -2.50
N LEU A 100 -3.27 -2.51 -2.00
CA LEU A 100 -4.05 -3.28 -1.04
C LEU A 100 -4.52 -4.61 -1.68
N HIS A 101 -5.06 -4.55 -2.89
CA HIS A 101 -5.49 -5.71 -3.66
C HIS A 101 -4.35 -6.71 -3.91
N LEU A 102 -3.17 -6.24 -4.29
CA LEU A 102 -2.00 -7.10 -4.46
C LEU A 102 -1.56 -7.76 -3.15
N VAL A 103 -1.58 -7.03 -2.04
CA VAL A 103 -1.25 -7.59 -0.72
C VAL A 103 -2.27 -8.64 -0.30
N VAL A 104 -3.57 -8.36 -0.47
CA VAL A 104 -4.65 -9.30 -0.15
C VAL A 104 -4.54 -10.55 -0.99
N LEU A 105 -4.35 -10.43 -2.31
CA LEU A 105 -4.16 -11.58 -3.20
C LEU A 105 -2.98 -12.45 -2.78
N LYS A 106 -1.84 -11.83 -2.45
CA LYS A 106 -0.65 -12.55 -1.97
C LYS A 106 -0.91 -13.24 -0.62
N ALA A 107 -1.62 -12.58 0.30
CA ALA A 107 -1.98 -13.15 1.58
C ALA A 107 -2.91 -14.36 1.41
N VAL A 108 -3.94 -14.25 0.56
CA VAL A 108 -4.83 -15.37 0.22
C VAL A 108 -4.06 -16.52 -0.42
N ALA A 109 -3.17 -16.23 -1.37
CA ALA A 109 -2.34 -17.25 -2.00
C ALA A 109 -1.44 -17.97 -0.98
N SER A 110 -0.84 -17.22 -0.05
CA SER A 110 -0.04 -17.79 1.04
C SER A 110 -0.87 -18.64 1.99
N PHE A 111 -2.07 -18.18 2.36
CA PHE A 111 -2.98 -18.93 3.21
C PHE A 111 -3.43 -20.24 2.55
N VAL A 112 -3.79 -20.20 1.26
CA VAL A 112 -4.11 -21.40 0.48
C VAL A 112 -2.92 -22.36 0.42
N ALA A 113 -1.68 -21.86 0.33
CA ALA A 113 -0.50 -22.70 0.39
C ALA A 113 -0.36 -23.40 1.75
N VAL A 114 -0.59 -22.69 2.86
CA VAL A 114 -0.57 -23.29 4.22
C VAL A 114 -1.66 -24.37 4.36
N LEU A 115 -2.86 -24.12 3.85
CA LEU A 115 -3.95 -25.09 3.89
C LEU A 115 -3.59 -26.42 3.19
N ARG A 116 -2.71 -26.42 2.19
CA ARG A 116 -2.24 -27.66 1.53
C ARG A 116 -1.41 -28.54 2.46
N PHE A 117 -0.69 -27.95 3.43
CA PHE A 117 0.12 -28.69 4.41
C PHE A 117 -0.68 -29.07 5.67
N LEU A 118 -1.84 -28.45 5.88
CA LEU A 118 -2.69 -28.65 7.05
C LEU A 118 -3.06 -30.13 7.30
N PRO A 119 -3.40 -30.96 6.29
CA PRO A 119 -3.76 -32.36 6.54
C PRO A 119 -2.61 -33.19 7.14
N VAL A 120 -1.36 -32.91 6.71
CA VAL A 120 -0.17 -33.60 7.22
C VAL A 120 0.06 -33.22 8.68
N LEU A 121 -0.10 -31.93 9.01
CA LEU A 121 -0.02 -31.45 10.39
C LEU A 121 -1.09 -32.08 11.29
N LEU A 122 -2.33 -32.18 10.81
CA LEU A 122 -3.42 -32.83 11.55
C LEU A 122 -3.15 -34.33 11.76
N LEU A 123 -2.63 -35.03 10.75
CA LEU A 123 -2.25 -36.43 10.86
C LEU A 123 -1.13 -36.64 11.88
N PHE A 124 -0.13 -35.76 11.87
CA PHE A 124 0.94 -35.76 12.88
C PHE A 124 0.37 -35.60 14.29
N LEU A 125 -0.45 -34.56 14.52
CA LEU A 125 -1.09 -34.32 15.82
C LEU A 125 -1.97 -35.50 16.25
N PHE A 126 -2.70 -36.12 15.33
CA PHE A 126 -3.52 -37.29 15.59
C PHE A 126 -2.70 -38.48 16.09
N VAL A 127 -1.58 -38.80 15.44
CA VAL A 127 -0.67 -39.88 15.88
C VAL A 127 -0.13 -39.60 17.29
N PHE A 128 0.32 -38.37 17.56
CA PHE A 128 0.82 -38.00 18.90
C PHE A 128 -0.26 -38.07 19.97
N THR A 129 -1.50 -37.71 19.63
CA THR A 129 -2.64 -37.78 20.56
C THR A 129 -2.94 -39.24 20.94
N ILE A 130 -2.94 -40.15 19.96
CA ILE A 130 -3.13 -41.58 20.24
C ILE A 130 -1.99 -42.13 21.09
N LEU A 131 -0.73 -41.83 20.72
CA LEU A 131 0.42 -42.27 21.52
C LEU A 131 0.32 -41.75 22.96
N GLY A 132 -0.02 -40.47 23.15
CA GLY A 132 -0.24 -39.89 24.47
C GLY A 132 -1.26 -40.67 25.31
N SER A 133 -2.39 -41.08 24.70
CA SER A 133 -3.44 -41.86 25.38
C SER A 133 -3.05 -43.31 25.72
N GLN A 134 -1.97 -43.85 25.14
CA GLN A 134 -1.49 -45.20 25.41
C GLN A 134 -0.39 -45.22 26.47
N PHE A 135 0.35 -44.11 26.63
CA PHE A 135 1.48 -44.00 27.56
C PHE A 135 1.11 -43.35 28.91
N PHE A 136 -0.01 -42.62 28.99
CA PHE A 136 -0.56 -42.00 30.21
C PHE A 136 -2.02 -42.40 30.38
#